data_AF-A0A9P7X9C0-F1
#
_entry.id   AF-A0A9P7X9C0-F1
#
_cell.length_a   1.000
_cell.length_b   1.000
_cell.length_c   1.000
_cell.angle_alpha   90.00
_cell.angle_beta   90.00
_cell.angle_gamma   90.00
#
_symmetry.space_group_name_H-M   'P 1'
#
loop_
_entity.id
_entity.type
_entity.pdbx_description
1 polymer ?
#
loop_
_entity_poly.entity_id
_entity_poly.type
_entity_poly.pdbx_seq_one_letter_code
_entity_poly.pdbx_strand_id
1 'polypeptide(L)'
;MYVFILSSHTIIPTRSQISCASAAAVQAVAYAVMSPAPPFPVLCVFSAVNGFGIALQDAQANTFIASIPRHASTNMGILHAIYGLGAFTAPFIATQFAQMQRWSFHFLVSMAIAILNTGTLLYVFRGKRQEFFIPETTSTSVNGETQVQHGTGTKYKKVLGHRAVQLMSAYILVYVGVEVTIGGWIFTYLLNERNGGPSAGYVSSGFFGGLTLGRVILLPLTKKLGYNAAVYLYLALSIALEFTIWFVPNLVGNAVAVSFVGLFLGPMYPISMNVATNILPAWMLGGSIGFIAATGQAG
;
A
#
# COMPACT_ATOMS: atom_id res chain seq x y z
N MET A 1 -10.98 3.09 4.27
CA MET A 1 -11.30 2.53 2.94
C MET A 1 -12.82 2.50 2.82
N TYR A 2 -13.42 3.39 2.02
CA TYR A 2 -14.89 3.53 1.88
C TYR A 2 -15.30 3.29 0.42
N VAL A 3 -16.43 2.59 0.17
CA VAL A 3 -16.86 2.03 -1.13
C VAL A 3 -18.32 2.37 -1.45
N PHE A 4 -18.64 2.54 -2.75
CA PHE A 4 -19.99 2.65 -3.35
C PHE A 4 -20.21 1.65 -4.54
N ILE A 5 -21.32 0.89 -4.47
CA ILE A 5 -22.40 0.53 -5.45
C ILE A 5 -22.25 -0.34 -6.76
N LEU A 6 -23.11 -1.40 -6.78
CA LEU A 6 -24.00 -2.12 -7.78
C LEU A 6 -23.56 -2.96 -9.03
N SER A 7 -23.97 -4.25 -8.98
CA SER A 7 -24.91 -5.02 -9.88
C SER A 7 -24.40 -5.96 -11.00
N SER A 8 -24.63 -7.27 -10.82
CA SER A 8 -25.04 -8.33 -11.79
C SER A 8 -24.01 -9.26 -12.47
N HIS A 9 -23.98 -10.48 -11.91
CA HIS A 9 -23.98 -11.85 -12.50
C HIS A 9 -22.78 -12.44 -13.23
N THR A 10 -22.21 -13.50 -12.58
CA THR A 10 -21.35 -14.65 -13.01
C THR A 10 -19.81 -14.40 -12.96
N ILE A 11 -18.91 -15.38 -13.19
CA ILE A 11 -18.32 -16.44 -12.35
C ILE A 11 -16.79 -16.24 -12.13
N ILE A 12 -16.29 -16.00 -10.90
CA ILE A 12 -14.89 -16.21 -10.41
C ILE A 12 -14.92 -16.41 -8.85
N PRO A 13 -14.11 -17.29 -8.21
CA PRO A 13 -14.58 -18.19 -7.12
C PRO A 13 -14.53 -17.65 -5.67
N THR A 14 -15.70 -17.68 -5.00
CA THR A 14 -16.02 -18.27 -3.67
C THR A 14 -15.15 -18.08 -2.40
N ARG A 15 -13.91 -17.56 -2.41
CA ARG A 15 -13.03 -17.59 -1.21
C ARG A 15 -12.49 -16.25 -0.67
N SER A 16 -12.70 -15.11 -1.34
CA SER A 16 -12.04 -13.84 -0.99
C SER A 16 -12.63 -13.10 0.21
N GLN A 17 -13.92 -13.26 0.51
CA GLN A 17 -14.61 -12.37 1.45
C GLN A 17 -14.48 -12.73 2.93
N ILE A 18 -14.64 -14.03 3.23
CA ILE A 18 -14.34 -14.56 4.57
C ILE A 18 -12.90 -14.24 4.90
N SER A 19 -12.02 -14.24 3.89
CA SER A 19 -10.60 -13.96 4.04
C SER A 19 -10.28 -12.50 4.41
N CYS A 20 -11.06 -11.50 3.97
CA CYS A 20 -10.77 -10.09 4.27
C CYS A 20 -11.22 -9.71 5.68
N ALA A 21 -12.43 -10.10 6.06
CA ALA A 21 -12.95 -9.93 7.40
C ALA A 21 -12.19 -10.79 8.43
N SER A 22 -11.79 -12.02 8.06
CA SER A 22 -10.94 -12.84 8.94
C SER A 22 -9.54 -12.24 9.09
N ALA A 23 -8.95 -11.67 8.03
CA ALA A 23 -7.67 -10.96 8.13
C ALA A 23 -7.76 -9.77 9.09
N ALA A 24 -8.83 -8.98 9.01
CA ALA A 24 -9.08 -7.87 9.94
C ALA A 24 -9.30 -8.34 11.38
N ALA A 25 -10.01 -9.45 11.57
CA ALA A 25 -10.19 -10.06 12.89
C ALA A 25 -8.87 -10.60 13.47
N VAL A 26 -8.02 -11.22 12.65
CA VAL A 26 -6.67 -11.67 13.05
C VAL A 26 -5.82 -10.49 13.51
N GLN A 27 -5.90 -9.33 12.84
CA GLN A 27 -5.23 -8.11 13.30
C GLN A 27 -5.76 -7.64 14.65
N ALA A 28 -7.09 -7.63 14.85
CA ALA A 28 -7.68 -7.24 16.13
C ALA A 28 -7.19 -8.13 17.28
N VAL A 29 -7.11 -9.46 17.06
CA VAL A 29 -6.54 -10.40 18.03
C VAL A 29 -5.06 -10.10 18.29
N ALA A 30 -4.28 -9.83 17.24
CA ALA A 30 -2.86 -9.51 17.40
C ALA A 30 -2.65 -8.22 18.22
N TYR A 31 -3.40 -7.16 17.92
CA TYR A 31 -3.36 -5.92 18.70
C TYR A 31 -3.83 -6.11 20.15
N ALA A 32 -4.84 -6.95 20.39
CA ALA A 32 -5.28 -7.28 21.74
C ALA A 32 -4.15 -7.92 22.57
N VAL A 33 -3.42 -8.87 21.98
CA VAL A 33 -2.27 -9.54 22.64
C VAL A 33 -1.09 -8.59 22.84
N MET A 34 -0.87 -7.62 21.94
CA MET A 34 0.20 -6.62 22.08
C MET A 34 -0.13 -5.52 23.10
N SER A 35 -1.42 -5.25 23.36
CA SER A 35 -1.88 -4.17 24.25
C SER A 35 -1.39 -4.23 25.72
N PRO A 36 -1.27 -5.40 26.39
CA PRO A 36 -0.69 -5.47 27.73
C PRO A 36 0.84 -5.34 27.77
N ALA A 37 1.50 -5.03 26.63
CA ALA A 37 2.95 -4.97 26.50
C ALA A 37 3.66 -6.28 26.91
N PRO A 38 3.38 -7.42 26.23
CA PRO A 38 4.02 -8.69 26.54
C PRO A 38 5.53 -8.66 26.24
N PRO A 39 6.29 -9.68 26.69
CA PRO A 39 7.72 -9.78 26.39
C PRO A 39 8.03 -9.69 24.89
N PHE A 40 9.21 -9.16 24.57
CA PHE A 40 9.63 -8.87 23.19
C PHE A 40 9.39 -10.02 22.18
N PRO A 41 9.66 -11.31 22.48
CA PRO A 41 9.39 -12.39 21.54
C PRO A 41 7.91 -12.50 21.13
N VAL A 42 6.99 -12.23 22.07
CA VAL A 42 5.54 -12.24 21.80
C VAL A 42 5.19 -11.07 20.88
N LEU A 43 5.77 -9.90 21.11
CA LEU A 43 5.60 -8.74 20.22
C LEU A 43 6.09 -9.04 18.79
N CYS A 44 7.20 -9.77 18.62
CA CYS A 44 7.69 -10.16 17.30
C CYS A 44 6.72 -11.12 16.58
N VAL A 45 6.27 -12.17 17.28
CA VAL A 45 5.34 -13.15 16.71
C VAL A 45 4.03 -12.48 16.30
N PHE A 46 3.46 -11.65 17.18
CA PHE A 46 2.19 -10.99 16.88
C PHE A 46 2.31 -9.82 15.90
N SER A 47 3.49 -9.17 15.80
CA SER A 47 3.80 -8.27 14.69
C SER A 47 3.80 -9.01 13.34
N ALA A 48 4.35 -10.22 13.27
CA ALA A 48 4.31 -11.03 12.06
C ALA A 48 2.88 -11.47 11.70
N VAL A 49 2.08 -11.89 12.69
CA VAL A 49 0.66 -12.22 12.49
C VAL A 49 -0.14 -11.02 12.00
N ASN A 50 0.11 -9.84 12.58
CA ASN A 50 -0.51 -8.59 12.15
C ASN A 50 -0.10 -8.23 10.71
N GLY A 51 1.19 -8.30 10.39
CA GLY A 51 1.72 -8.07 9.04
C GLY A 51 1.09 -8.99 8.00
N PHE A 52 0.92 -10.28 8.31
CA PHE A 52 0.21 -11.23 7.45
C PHE A 52 -1.25 -10.80 7.19
N GLY A 53 -1.96 -10.39 8.24
CA GLY A 53 -3.32 -9.87 8.10
C GLY A 53 -3.38 -8.60 7.25
N ILE A 54 -2.42 -7.69 7.40
CA ILE A 54 -2.33 -6.44 6.61
C ILE A 54 -2.10 -6.77 5.14
N ALA A 55 -1.13 -7.63 4.84
CA ALA A 55 -0.83 -8.05 3.47
C ALA A 55 -2.03 -8.69 2.78
N LEU A 56 -2.79 -9.54 3.49
CA LEU A 56 -3.97 -10.19 2.95
C LEU A 56 -5.10 -9.19 2.65
N GLN A 57 -5.33 -8.23 3.56
CA GLN A 57 -6.30 -7.15 3.32
C GLN A 57 -5.89 -6.25 2.16
N ASP A 58 -4.61 -5.87 2.07
CA ASP A 58 -4.12 -4.99 1.00
C ASP A 58 -4.24 -5.66 -0.37
N ALA A 59 -3.80 -6.91 -0.50
CA ALA A 59 -3.92 -7.67 -1.75
C ALA A 59 -5.38 -7.80 -2.21
N GLN A 60 -6.30 -8.05 -1.26
CA GLN A 60 -7.72 -8.19 -1.55
C GLN A 60 -8.39 -6.86 -1.88
N ALA A 61 -8.02 -5.79 -1.17
CA ALA A 61 -8.49 -4.43 -1.42
C ALA A 61 -8.12 -3.97 -2.84
N ASN A 62 -6.84 -4.11 -3.20
CA ASN A 62 -6.35 -3.78 -4.53
C ASN A 62 -7.05 -4.64 -5.61
N THR A 63 -7.16 -5.95 -5.40
CA THR A 63 -7.83 -6.84 -6.37
C THR A 63 -9.33 -6.52 -6.53
N PHE A 64 -10.02 -6.20 -5.44
CA PHE A 64 -11.43 -5.82 -5.45
C PHE A 64 -11.63 -4.52 -6.23
N ILE A 65 -10.85 -3.48 -5.93
CA ILE A 65 -10.96 -2.19 -6.62
C ILE A 65 -10.58 -2.31 -8.11
N ALA A 66 -9.59 -3.15 -8.45
CA ALA A 66 -9.19 -3.41 -9.83
C ALA A 66 -10.29 -4.08 -10.66
N SER A 67 -11.17 -4.85 -10.01
CA SER A 67 -12.23 -5.60 -10.68
C SER A 67 -13.53 -4.81 -10.85
N ILE A 68 -13.60 -3.56 -10.37
CA ILE A 68 -14.76 -2.68 -10.59
C ILE A 68 -14.75 -2.17 -12.05
N PRO A 69 -15.79 -2.45 -12.87
CA PRO A 69 -15.76 -2.21 -14.33
C PRO A 69 -15.67 -0.73 -14.74
N ARG A 70 -16.03 0.20 -13.86
CA ARG A 70 -16.02 1.64 -14.13
C ARG A 70 -14.96 2.36 -13.32
N HIS A 71 -14.18 3.21 -13.99
CA HIS A 71 -13.19 4.09 -13.38
C HIS A 71 -12.11 3.37 -12.55
N ALA A 72 -11.66 2.17 -12.95
CA ALA A 72 -10.67 1.39 -12.22
C ALA A 72 -9.41 2.20 -11.83
N SER A 73 -8.86 3.01 -12.75
CA SER A 73 -7.70 3.87 -12.46
C SER A 73 -8.01 4.97 -11.44
N THR A 74 -9.19 5.58 -11.49
CA THR A 74 -9.62 6.60 -10.52
C THR A 74 -9.87 5.97 -9.15
N ASN A 75 -10.54 4.82 -9.09
CA ASN A 75 -10.83 4.12 -7.84
C ASN A 75 -9.54 3.64 -7.17
N MET A 76 -8.57 3.14 -7.95
CA MET A 76 -7.23 2.83 -7.47
C MET A 76 -6.51 4.06 -6.92
N GLY A 77 -6.62 5.21 -7.62
CA GLY A 77 -6.10 6.48 -7.12
C GLY A 77 -6.71 6.89 -5.77
N ILE A 78 -8.03 6.74 -5.62
CA ILE A 78 -8.74 7.04 -4.36
C ILE A 78 -8.29 6.09 -3.24
N LEU A 79 -8.16 4.79 -3.51
CA LEU A 79 -7.69 3.81 -2.54
C LEU A 79 -6.31 4.20 -1.98
N HIS A 80 -5.36 4.51 -2.86
CA HIS A 80 -4.02 4.92 -2.49
C HIS A 80 -3.97 6.31 -1.85
N ALA A 81 -4.87 7.23 -2.19
CA ALA A 81 -4.98 8.52 -1.52
C ALA A 81 -5.43 8.36 -0.05
N ILE A 82 -6.41 7.49 0.20
CA ILE A 82 -6.86 7.17 1.57
C ILE A 82 -5.74 6.48 2.36
N TYR A 83 -5.01 5.55 1.74
CA TYR A 83 -3.82 4.94 2.33
C TYR A 83 -2.78 5.99 2.71
N GLY A 84 -2.46 6.92 1.80
CA GLY A 84 -1.50 8.00 2.03
C GLY A 84 -1.92 8.91 3.19
N LEU A 85 -3.21 9.24 3.29
CA LEU A 85 -3.75 10.01 4.41
C LEU A 85 -3.60 9.28 5.75
N GLY A 86 -3.82 7.97 5.77
CA GLY A 86 -3.56 7.13 6.94
C GLY A 86 -2.08 7.14 7.33
N ALA A 87 -1.20 6.96 6.35
CA ALA A 87 0.25 6.97 6.55
C ALA A 87 0.77 8.34 7.03
N PHE A 88 0.16 9.45 6.57
CA PHE A 88 0.46 10.80 7.03
C PHE A 88 0.05 11.03 8.49
N THR A 89 -1.14 10.56 8.88
CA THR A 89 -1.73 10.78 10.21
C THR A 89 -1.19 9.83 11.28
N ALA A 90 -0.73 8.64 10.89
CA ALA A 90 -0.26 7.62 11.83
C ALA A 90 0.92 8.08 12.71
N PRO A 91 1.99 8.73 12.20
CA PRO A 91 3.09 9.18 13.05
C PRO A 91 2.69 10.31 14.02
N PHE A 92 1.73 11.17 13.68
CA PHE A 92 1.20 12.17 14.63
C PHE A 92 0.60 11.49 15.88
N ILE A 93 -0.21 10.46 15.66
CA ILE A 93 -0.86 9.71 16.74
C ILE A 93 0.19 8.86 17.50
N ALA A 94 1.04 8.13 16.77
CA ALA A 94 2.06 7.26 17.35
C ALA A 94 3.07 8.03 18.20
N THR A 95 3.50 9.22 17.74
CA THR A 95 4.44 10.09 18.49
C THR A 95 3.86 10.50 19.84
N GLN A 96 2.56 10.79 19.92
CA GLN A 96 1.90 11.12 21.18
C GLN A 96 1.90 9.94 22.16
N PHE A 97 1.58 8.74 21.69
CA PHE A 97 1.63 7.54 22.52
C PHE A 97 3.06 7.18 22.97
N ALA A 98 4.06 7.39 22.11
CA ALA A 98 5.46 7.12 22.44
C ALA A 98 5.99 7.99 23.60
N GLN A 99 5.39 9.17 23.83
CA GLN A 99 5.75 10.06 24.94
C GLN A 99 5.05 9.69 26.26
N MET A 100 4.06 8.78 26.23
CA MET A 100 3.34 8.34 27.41
C MET A 100 4.05 7.17 28.10
N GLN A 101 3.93 7.08 29.43
CA GLN A 101 4.41 5.94 30.21
C GLN A 101 3.79 4.60 29.75
N ARG A 102 2.54 4.65 29.27
CA ARG A 102 1.80 3.50 28.73
C ARG A 102 1.71 3.56 27.21
N TRP A 103 2.86 3.48 26.54
CA TRP A 103 2.96 3.47 25.08
C TRP A 103 2.11 2.38 24.40
N SER A 104 1.84 1.26 25.10
CA SER A 104 1.06 0.13 24.58
C SER A 104 -0.43 0.44 24.36
N PHE A 105 -0.93 1.58 24.86
CA PHE A 105 -2.28 2.09 24.52
C PHE A 105 -2.43 2.35 23.01
N HIS A 106 -1.33 2.57 22.30
CA HIS A 106 -1.33 2.59 20.83
C HIS A 106 -1.95 1.32 20.24
N PHE A 107 -1.61 0.14 20.76
CA PHE A 107 -2.18 -1.12 20.26
C PHE A 107 -3.66 -1.28 20.62
N LEU A 108 -4.11 -0.71 21.73
CA LEU A 108 -5.53 -0.74 22.12
C LEU A 108 -6.37 0.13 21.17
N VAL A 109 -5.86 1.29 20.79
CA VAL A 109 -6.49 2.14 19.75
C VAL A 109 -6.48 1.43 18.39
N SER A 110 -5.36 0.82 18.00
CA SER A 110 -5.26 0.05 16.75
C SER A 110 -6.19 -1.17 16.73
N MET A 111 -6.39 -1.83 17.87
CA MET A 111 -7.40 -2.89 18.04
C MET A 111 -8.81 -2.36 17.79
N ALA A 112 -9.18 -1.23 18.39
CA ALA A 112 -10.49 -0.64 18.19
C ALA A 112 -10.73 -0.29 16.71
N ILE A 113 -9.72 0.27 16.03
CA ILE A 113 -9.76 0.54 14.59
C ILE A 113 -9.92 -0.77 13.78
N ALA A 114 -9.19 -1.83 14.12
CA ALA A 114 -9.30 -3.12 13.46
C ALA A 114 -10.69 -3.77 13.64
N ILE A 115 -11.30 -3.63 14.82
CA ILE A 115 -12.68 -4.08 15.10
C ILE A 115 -13.68 -3.27 14.27
N LEU A 116 -13.55 -1.94 14.24
CA LEU A 116 -14.41 -1.09 13.41
C LEU A 116 -14.27 -1.40 11.92
N ASN A 117 -13.05 -1.66 11.45
CA ASN A 117 -12.79 -2.09 10.08
C ASN A 117 -13.45 -3.43 9.79
N THR A 118 -13.30 -4.42 10.69
CA THR A 118 -13.97 -5.72 10.58
C THR A 118 -15.50 -5.56 10.52
N GLY A 119 -16.07 -4.77 11.42
CA GLY A 119 -17.51 -4.48 11.43
C GLY A 119 -17.99 -3.76 10.17
N THR A 120 -17.19 -2.81 9.65
CA THR A 120 -17.48 -2.12 8.40
C THR A 120 -17.43 -3.06 7.21
N LEU A 121 -16.43 -3.95 7.13
CA LEU A 121 -16.34 -4.96 6.07
C LEU A 121 -17.53 -5.92 6.14
N LEU A 122 -17.88 -6.41 7.34
CA LEU A 122 -19.05 -7.26 7.54
C LEU A 122 -20.36 -6.54 7.16
N TYR A 123 -20.48 -5.25 7.50
CA TYR A 123 -21.65 -4.43 7.18
C TYR A 123 -21.75 -4.11 5.68
N VAL A 124 -20.66 -3.70 5.03
CA VAL A 124 -20.62 -3.32 3.61
C VAL A 124 -20.90 -4.55 2.75
N PHE A 125 -20.22 -5.66 3.04
CA PHE A 125 -20.44 -6.88 2.30
C PHE A 125 -21.70 -7.61 2.74
N ARG A 126 -22.29 -7.32 3.92
CA ARG A 126 -23.49 -7.97 4.48
C ARG A 126 -23.44 -9.50 4.47
N GLY A 127 -22.25 -10.09 4.53
CA GLY A 127 -22.03 -11.52 4.29
C GLY A 127 -22.38 -12.01 2.88
N LYS A 128 -22.65 -11.09 1.93
CA LYS A 128 -22.94 -11.35 0.52
C LYS A 128 -21.65 -11.33 -0.31
N ARG A 129 -21.56 -12.28 -1.23
CA ARG A 129 -20.41 -12.55 -2.14
C ARG A 129 -19.92 -11.34 -2.93
N GLN A 130 -18.63 -11.32 -3.27
CA GLN A 130 -17.99 -10.21 -4.01
C GLN A 130 -18.66 -10.08 -5.38
N GLU A 131 -19.08 -11.22 -5.90
CA GLU A 131 -19.93 -11.46 -7.07
C GLU A 131 -21.27 -10.69 -7.05
N PHE A 132 -21.76 -10.25 -5.89
CA PHE A 132 -22.99 -9.45 -5.78
C PHE A 132 -22.74 -7.95 -6.03
N PHE A 133 -21.51 -7.49 -5.80
CA PHE A 133 -21.11 -6.08 -5.89
C PHE A 133 -20.41 -5.73 -7.19
N ILE A 134 -19.85 -6.73 -7.88
CA ILE A 134 -19.19 -6.57 -9.16
C ILE A 134 -20.08 -7.19 -10.24
N PRO A 135 -20.74 -6.37 -11.10
CA PRO A 135 -21.30 -6.85 -12.35
C PRO A 135 -20.28 -7.69 -13.11
N GLU A 136 -20.62 -8.89 -13.56
CA GLU A 136 -19.95 -9.46 -14.72
C GLU A 136 -20.49 -8.70 -15.93
N THR A 137 -19.94 -7.51 -16.15
CA THR A 137 -20.22 -6.78 -17.38
C THR A 137 -18.89 -6.24 -17.86
N THR A 138 -18.28 -7.09 -18.68
CA THR A 138 -17.33 -6.84 -19.79
C THR A 138 -16.14 -7.81 -19.75
N SER A 139 -16.44 -9.10 -19.74
CA SER A 139 -15.64 -10.08 -20.50
C SER A 139 -16.17 -10.12 -21.94
N THR A 140 -16.29 -8.98 -22.61
CA THR A 140 -16.54 -8.94 -24.07
C THR A 140 -16.08 -7.60 -24.64
N SER A 141 -14.83 -7.60 -25.12
CA SER A 141 -14.24 -6.83 -26.22
C SER A 141 -12.72 -6.95 -26.00
N VAL A 142 -12.07 -8.03 -26.41
CA VAL A 142 -11.99 -8.48 -27.81
C VAL A 142 -12.19 -10.00 -27.87
N ASN A 143 -13.27 -10.42 -28.55
CA ASN A 143 -13.52 -11.80 -28.89
C ASN A 143 -12.41 -12.35 -29.78
N GLY A 144 -11.91 -13.51 -29.37
CA GLY A 144 -11.06 -14.41 -30.12
C GLY A 144 -11.04 -15.70 -29.32
N GLU A 145 -12.20 -16.36 -29.25
CA GLU A 145 -12.34 -17.67 -28.63
C GLU A 145 -11.31 -18.63 -29.23
N THR A 146 -10.43 -19.14 -28.38
CA THR A 146 -10.09 -20.54 -28.46
C THR A 146 -10.19 -21.09 -27.06
N GLN A 147 -11.22 -21.89 -26.85
CA GLN A 147 -11.36 -22.73 -25.68
C GLN A 147 -10.05 -23.49 -25.46
N VAL A 148 -9.31 -23.13 -24.42
CA VAL A 148 -8.38 -24.08 -23.79
C VAL A 148 -8.70 -24.08 -22.31
N GLN A 149 -9.47 -25.10 -21.94
CA GLN A 149 -9.57 -25.64 -20.59
C GLN A 149 -8.16 -25.89 -20.04
N HIS A 150 -7.52 -24.92 -19.39
CA HIS A 150 -6.27 -25.18 -18.67
C HIS A 150 -6.31 -24.53 -17.28
N GLY A 151 -6.11 -25.39 -16.28
CA GLY A 151 -6.32 -25.11 -14.86
C GLY A 151 -5.62 -23.84 -14.38
N THR A 152 -6.17 -23.29 -13.30
CA THR A 152 -5.66 -22.12 -12.57
C THR A 152 -4.14 -22.11 -12.37
N GLY A 153 -3.52 -23.28 -12.16
CA GLY A 153 -2.06 -23.43 -12.06
C GLY A 153 -1.26 -22.99 -13.29
N THR A 154 -1.81 -23.14 -14.50
CA THR A 154 -1.16 -22.77 -15.77
C THR A 154 -1.16 -21.26 -16.01
N LYS A 155 -2.17 -20.53 -15.49
CA LYS A 155 -2.25 -19.07 -15.61
C LYS A 155 -1.25 -18.37 -14.69
N TYR A 156 -1.15 -18.78 -13.42
CA TYR A 156 -0.16 -18.21 -12.49
C TYR A 156 1.28 -18.51 -12.93
N LYS A 157 1.56 -19.71 -13.45
CA LYS A 157 2.89 -20.03 -14.00
C LYS A 157 3.26 -19.15 -15.21
N LYS A 158 2.29 -18.80 -16.06
CA LYS A 158 2.50 -17.86 -17.18
C LYS A 158 2.66 -16.40 -16.72
N VAL A 159 1.94 -15.98 -15.68
CA VAL A 159 2.10 -14.66 -15.05
C VAL A 159 3.49 -14.52 -14.43
N LEU A 160 3.89 -15.49 -13.61
CA LEU A 160 5.19 -15.51 -12.93
C LEU A 160 6.35 -15.74 -13.91
N GLY A 161 6.13 -16.43 -15.02
CA GLY A 161 7.14 -16.63 -16.06
C GLY A 161 7.37 -15.40 -16.96
N HIS A 162 6.53 -14.37 -16.88
CA HIS A 162 6.65 -13.21 -17.76
C HIS A 162 7.71 -12.23 -17.26
N ARG A 163 8.75 -12.01 -18.06
CA ARG A 163 9.92 -11.20 -17.66
C ARG A 163 9.55 -9.77 -17.24
N ALA A 164 8.58 -9.16 -17.90
CA ALA A 164 8.11 -7.83 -17.53
C ALA A 164 7.47 -7.80 -16.12
N VAL A 165 6.72 -8.85 -15.73
CA VAL A 165 6.11 -8.93 -14.40
C VAL A 165 7.20 -9.03 -13.33
N GLN A 166 8.21 -9.88 -13.55
CA GLN A 166 9.33 -10.04 -12.63
C GLN A 166 10.15 -8.76 -12.46
N LEU A 167 10.44 -8.05 -13.56
CA LEU A 167 11.16 -6.78 -13.50
C LEU A 167 10.36 -5.70 -12.77
N MET A 168 9.05 -5.62 -13.02
CA MET A 168 8.17 -4.68 -12.32
C MET A 168 8.03 -5.04 -10.84
N SER A 169 7.92 -6.33 -10.49
CA SER A 169 7.94 -6.79 -9.11
C SER A 169 9.24 -6.44 -8.39
N ALA A 170 10.39 -6.64 -9.03
CA ALA A 170 11.68 -6.27 -8.46
C ALA A 170 11.83 -4.76 -8.26
N TYR A 171 11.38 -3.96 -9.24
CA TYR A 171 11.36 -2.50 -9.12
C TYR A 171 10.48 -2.05 -7.94
N ILE A 172 9.25 -2.57 -7.85
CA ILE A 172 8.31 -2.22 -6.79
C ILE A 172 8.79 -2.69 -5.41
N LEU A 173 9.43 -3.86 -5.32
CA LEU A 173 10.08 -4.32 -4.08
C LEU A 173 11.13 -3.35 -3.60
N VAL A 174 12.04 -2.90 -4.47
CA VAL A 174 13.07 -1.92 -4.09
C VAL A 174 12.44 -0.58 -3.73
N TYR A 175 11.47 -0.12 -4.52
CA TYR A 175 10.78 1.15 -4.26
C TYR A 175 10.05 1.15 -2.91
N VAL A 176 9.25 0.11 -2.61
CA VAL A 176 8.52 0.02 -1.34
C VAL A 176 9.49 -0.16 -0.17
N GLY A 177 10.54 -0.97 -0.32
CA GLY A 177 11.56 -1.13 0.71
C GLY A 177 12.28 0.18 1.02
N VAL A 178 12.60 1.01 0.01
CA VAL A 178 13.14 2.36 0.22
C VAL A 178 12.13 3.25 0.94
N GLU A 179 10.86 3.25 0.51
CA GLU A 179 9.78 4.03 1.12
C GLU A 179 9.63 3.70 2.62
N VAL A 180 9.54 2.41 2.96
CA VAL A 180 9.38 1.93 4.33
C VAL A 180 10.66 2.17 5.15
N THR A 181 11.84 1.98 4.56
CA THR A 181 13.11 2.23 5.25
C THR A 181 13.24 3.70 5.63
N ILE A 182 13.03 4.62 4.70
CA ILE A 182 13.09 6.06 4.98
C ILE A 182 12.00 6.43 5.99
N GLY A 183 10.74 6.05 5.75
CA GLY A 183 9.62 6.41 6.63
C GLY A 183 9.76 5.89 8.07
N GLY A 184 10.31 4.69 8.24
CA GLY A 184 10.50 4.04 9.53
C GLY A 184 11.79 4.45 10.27
N TRP A 185 12.91 4.57 9.57
CA TRP A 185 14.21 4.85 10.19
C TRP A 185 14.54 6.32 10.33
N ILE A 186 13.85 7.22 9.60
CA ILE A 186 14.16 8.65 9.68
C ILE A 186 13.98 9.21 11.10
N PHE A 187 13.00 8.71 11.85
CA PHE A 187 12.82 9.07 13.26
C PHE A 187 14.07 8.73 14.08
N THR A 188 14.51 7.47 14.02
CA THR A 188 15.69 6.97 14.76
C THR A 188 16.96 7.70 14.33
N TYR A 189 17.12 7.95 13.03
CA TYR A 189 18.25 8.69 12.49
C TYR A 189 18.29 10.12 13.05
N LEU A 190 17.18 10.85 13.01
CA LEU A 190 17.13 12.22 13.52
C LEU A 190 17.30 12.28 15.03
N LEU A 191 16.77 11.31 15.77
CA LEU A 191 16.93 11.21 17.21
C LEU A 191 18.41 11.02 17.59
N ASN A 192 19.09 10.06 16.96
CA ASN A 192 20.45 9.67 17.34
C ASN A 192 21.55 10.54 16.70
N GLU A 193 21.44 10.85 15.41
CA GLU A 193 22.51 11.51 14.63
C GLU A 193 22.32 13.02 14.52
N ARG A 194 21.12 13.53 14.85
CA ARG A 194 20.78 14.96 14.74
C ARG A 194 20.31 15.57 16.06
N ASN A 195 20.44 14.83 17.18
CA ASN A 195 19.98 15.22 18.50
C ASN A 195 18.51 15.71 18.49
N GLY A 196 17.69 15.11 17.64
CA GLY A 196 16.29 15.45 17.50
C GLY A 196 15.52 15.07 18.76
N GLY A 197 14.68 15.96 19.27
CA GLY A 197 13.84 15.65 20.42
C GLY A 197 12.71 14.65 20.09
N PRO A 198 11.80 14.37 21.05
CA PRO A 198 10.63 13.53 20.85
C PRO A 198 9.68 14.00 19.71
N SER A 199 9.84 15.23 19.22
CA SER A 199 9.15 15.80 18.07
C SER A 199 9.68 15.31 16.71
N ALA A 200 10.81 14.60 16.67
CA ALA A 200 11.37 14.04 15.44
C ALA A 200 10.41 13.07 14.73
N GLY A 201 9.45 12.48 15.46
CA GLY A 201 8.43 11.59 14.89
C GLY A 201 7.49 12.30 13.90
N TYR A 202 7.36 13.63 14.01
CA TYR A 202 6.60 14.43 13.04
C TYR A 202 7.30 14.52 11.67
N VAL A 203 8.60 14.23 11.58
CA VAL A 203 9.30 14.21 10.30
C VAL A 203 8.85 13.03 9.44
N SER A 204 8.55 11.87 10.05
CA SER A 204 7.92 10.74 9.34
C SER A 204 6.55 11.14 8.78
N SER A 205 5.78 11.99 9.47
CA SER A 205 4.56 12.57 8.89
C SER A 205 4.87 13.49 7.72
N GLY A 206 5.92 14.31 7.78
CA GLY A 206 6.40 15.11 6.65
C GLY A 206 6.68 14.26 5.40
N PHE A 207 7.36 13.11 5.57
CA PHE A 207 7.61 12.14 4.51
C PHE A 207 6.33 11.63 3.85
N PHE A 208 5.42 11.03 4.63
CA PHE A 208 4.17 10.46 4.09
C PHE A 208 3.19 11.53 3.57
N GLY A 209 3.23 12.73 4.15
CA GLY A 209 2.49 13.90 3.68
C GLY A 209 3.00 14.37 2.33
N GLY A 210 4.32 14.49 2.19
CA GLY A 210 4.99 14.72 0.92
C GLY A 210 4.58 13.67 -0.11
N LEU A 211 4.66 12.39 0.25
CA LEU A 211 4.27 11.27 -0.61
C LEU A 211 2.84 11.36 -1.13
N THR A 212 1.90 11.69 -0.25
CA THR A 212 0.49 11.87 -0.60
C THR A 212 0.29 13.07 -1.52
N LEU A 213 0.93 14.20 -1.23
CA LEU A 213 0.88 15.39 -2.07
C LEU A 213 1.52 15.16 -3.45
N GLY A 214 2.64 14.43 -3.48
CA GLY A 214 3.39 14.10 -4.69
C GLY A 214 2.53 13.37 -5.70
N ARG A 215 1.73 12.41 -5.23
CA ARG A 215 0.76 11.64 -6.04
C ARG A 215 -0.23 12.52 -6.79
N VAL A 216 -0.50 13.74 -6.34
CA VAL A 216 -1.48 14.66 -6.95
C VAL A 216 -0.78 15.82 -7.67
N ILE A 217 0.12 16.51 -6.98
CA ILE A 217 0.76 17.75 -7.46
C ILE A 217 1.67 17.49 -8.67
N LEU A 218 2.36 16.35 -8.69
CA LEU A 218 3.34 16.05 -9.76
C LEU A 218 2.72 15.37 -10.99
N LEU A 219 1.42 15.07 -10.98
CA LEU A 219 0.70 14.51 -12.13
C LEU A 219 0.83 15.34 -13.42
N PRO A 220 0.54 16.66 -13.45
CA PRO A 220 0.68 17.47 -14.66
C PRO A 220 2.12 17.51 -15.16
N LEU A 221 3.10 17.56 -14.25
CA LEU A 221 4.51 17.54 -14.59
C LEU A 221 4.92 16.20 -15.24
N THR A 222 4.46 15.09 -14.65
CA THR A 222 4.68 13.73 -15.19
C THR A 222 4.10 13.61 -16.60
N LYS A 223 2.88 14.13 -16.82
CA LYS A 223 2.24 14.11 -18.16
C LYS A 223 3.02 14.92 -19.19
N LYS A 224 3.62 16.06 -18.80
CA LYS A 224 4.39 16.93 -19.70
C LYS A 224 5.76 16.34 -20.05
N LEU A 225 6.44 15.71 -19.10
CA LEU A 225 7.78 15.13 -19.27
C LEU A 225 7.75 13.73 -19.89
N GLY A 226 6.64 13.01 -19.76
CA GLY A 226 6.56 11.58 -20.08
C GLY A 226 7.07 10.70 -18.93
N TYR A 227 6.56 9.47 -18.87
CA TYR A 227 6.76 8.56 -17.73
C TYR A 227 8.23 8.26 -17.42
N ASN A 228 9.04 7.94 -18.44
CA ASN A 228 10.44 7.56 -18.25
C ASN A 228 11.28 8.72 -17.71
N ALA A 229 11.19 9.90 -18.35
CA ALA A 229 11.95 11.08 -17.95
C ALA A 229 11.55 11.58 -16.56
N ALA A 230 10.25 11.52 -16.24
CA ALA A 230 9.75 11.90 -14.91
C ALA A 230 10.34 11.01 -13.81
N VAL A 231 10.35 9.68 -13.99
CA VAL A 231 10.91 8.74 -13.00
C VAL A 231 12.40 8.99 -12.79
N TYR A 232 13.19 9.16 -13.86
CA TYR A 232 14.63 9.46 -13.72
C TYR A 232 14.88 10.79 -13.02
N LEU A 233 14.11 11.83 -13.34
CA LEU A 233 14.20 13.13 -12.67
C LEU A 233 13.88 13.01 -11.18
N TYR A 234 12.79 12.35 -10.82
CA TYR A 234 12.38 12.17 -9.43
C TYR A 234 13.39 11.34 -8.64
N LEU A 235 13.95 10.27 -9.23
CA LEU A 235 15.03 9.49 -8.62
C LEU A 235 16.28 10.35 -8.37
N ALA A 236 16.72 11.12 -9.37
CA ALA A 236 17.90 11.98 -9.24
C ALA A 236 17.72 13.04 -8.13
N LEU A 237 16.53 13.67 -8.06
CA LEU A 237 16.21 14.64 -7.02
C LEU A 237 16.14 13.99 -5.63
N SER A 238 15.52 12.81 -5.50
CA SER A 238 15.49 12.08 -4.23
C SER A 238 16.90 11.72 -3.75
N ILE A 239 17.77 11.22 -4.63
CA ILE A 239 19.16 10.88 -4.28
C ILE A 239 19.95 12.13 -3.85
N ALA A 240 19.78 13.26 -4.55
CA ALA A 240 20.45 14.51 -4.18
C ALA A 240 20.01 15.03 -2.80
N LEU A 241 18.72 14.92 -2.49
CA LEU A 241 18.19 15.28 -1.17
C LEU A 241 18.67 14.31 -0.08
N GLU A 242 18.80 13.02 -0.38
CA GLU A 242 19.33 12.03 0.56
C GLU A 242 20.77 12.35 0.96
N PHE A 243 21.63 12.72 -0.01
CA PHE A 243 22.97 13.20 0.29
C PHE A 243 22.95 14.46 1.17
N THR A 244 21.99 15.36 0.96
CA THR A 244 21.85 16.55 1.82
C THR A 244 21.53 16.14 3.26
N ILE A 245 20.63 15.16 3.46
CA ILE A 245 20.27 14.65 4.79
C ILE A 245 21.50 14.04 5.50
N TRP A 246 22.34 13.32 4.76
CA TRP A 246 23.52 12.65 5.31
C TRP A 246 24.62 13.62 5.71
N PHE A 247 24.93 14.60 4.85
CA PHE A 247 26.07 15.49 5.05
C PHE A 247 25.74 16.77 5.84
N VAL A 248 24.49 17.22 5.85
CA VAL A 248 24.10 18.45 6.54
C VAL A 248 23.52 18.13 7.92
N PRO A 249 24.18 18.52 9.03
CA PRO A 249 23.69 18.29 10.38
C PRO A 249 22.67 19.35 10.79
N ASN A 250 21.56 19.47 10.05
CA ASN A 250 20.49 20.43 10.35
C ASN A 250 19.14 19.70 10.47
N LEU A 251 18.53 19.73 11.67
CA LEU A 251 17.27 19.03 11.94
C LEU A 251 16.11 19.53 11.04
N VAL A 252 15.94 20.85 10.93
CA VAL A 252 14.83 21.44 10.16
C VAL A 252 15.05 21.25 8.66
N GLY A 253 16.30 21.45 8.19
CA GLY A 253 16.68 21.20 6.81
C GLY A 253 16.44 19.76 6.40
N ASN A 254 16.81 18.81 7.26
CA ASN A 254 16.59 17.39 7.02
C ASN A 254 15.10 17.03 7.03
N ALA A 255 14.31 17.63 7.92
CA ALA A 255 12.86 17.43 7.93
C ALA A 255 12.19 17.91 6.63
N VAL A 256 12.61 19.06 6.12
CA VAL A 256 12.13 19.59 4.83
C VAL A 256 12.60 18.70 3.68
N ALA A 257 13.89 18.33 3.65
CA ALA A 257 14.45 17.46 2.62
C ALA A 257 13.72 16.12 2.54
N VAL A 258 13.48 15.46 3.68
CA VAL A 258 12.72 14.20 3.78
C VAL A 258 11.31 14.36 3.22
N SER A 259 10.64 15.48 3.51
CA SER A 259 9.29 15.75 2.99
C SER A 259 9.30 15.86 1.46
N PHE A 260 10.33 16.47 0.87
CA PHE A 260 10.51 16.51 -0.58
C PHE A 260 10.91 15.15 -1.18
N VAL A 261 11.71 14.34 -0.48
CA VAL A 261 11.99 12.96 -0.90
C VAL A 261 10.68 12.16 -1.00
N GLY A 262 9.81 12.28 0.01
CA GLY A 262 8.46 11.74 -0.04
C GLY A 262 7.66 12.24 -1.25
N LEU A 263 7.66 13.56 -1.49
CA LEU A 263 7.00 14.19 -2.64
C LEU A 263 7.42 13.57 -3.98
N PHE A 264 8.71 13.35 -4.19
CA PHE A 264 9.23 12.79 -5.45
C PHE A 264 9.02 11.28 -5.57
N LEU A 265 9.00 10.53 -4.46
CA LEU A 265 8.67 9.11 -4.46
C LEU A 265 7.19 8.85 -4.76
N GLY A 266 6.29 9.73 -4.31
CA GLY A 266 4.83 9.54 -4.41
C GLY A 266 4.29 9.08 -5.78
N PRO A 267 4.65 9.73 -6.90
CA PRO A 267 4.19 9.34 -8.23
C PRO A 267 4.72 8.00 -8.75
N MET A 268 5.82 7.48 -8.21
CA MET A 268 6.54 6.34 -8.82
C MET A 268 5.73 5.05 -8.83
N TYR A 269 5.02 4.73 -7.74
CA TYR A 269 4.18 3.54 -7.67
C TYR A 269 2.99 3.63 -8.66
N PRO A 270 2.18 4.71 -8.69
CA PRO A 270 1.13 4.89 -9.71
C PRO A 270 1.63 4.86 -11.16
N ILE A 271 2.78 5.47 -11.45
CA ILE A 271 3.40 5.44 -12.79
C ILE A 271 3.71 4.00 -13.18
N SER A 272 4.31 3.23 -12.26
CA SER A 272 4.66 1.83 -12.50
C SER A 272 3.42 0.97 -12.74
N MET A 273 2.35 1.17 -11.98
CA MET A 273 1.08 0.47 -12.21
C MET A 273 0.49 0.83 -13.58
N ASN A 274 0.55 2.10 -13.99
CA ASN A 274 0.08 2.52 -15.32
C ASN A 274 0.91 1.88 -16.45
N VAL A 275 2.23 1.83 -16.31
CA VAL A 275 3.12 1.14 -17.25
C VAL A 275 2.79 -0.35 -17.32
N ALA A 276 2.55 -1.01 -16.18
CA ALA A 276 2.12 -2.40 -16.16
C ALA A 276 0.80 -2.63 -16.92
N THR A 277 -0.17 -1.71 -16.81
CA THR A 277 -1.45 -1.79 -17.56
C THR A 277 -1.28 -1.62 -19.06
N ASN A 278 -0.25 -0.91 -19.53
CA ASN A 278 0.02 -0.72 -20.95
C ASN A 278 0.82 -1.89 -21.58
N ILE A 279 1.63 -2.59 -20.78
CA ILE A 279 2.50 -3.68 -21.27
C ILE A 279 1.79 -5.04 -21.19
N LEU A 280 0.96 -5.26 -20.17
CA LEU A 280 0.39 -6.57 -19.89
C LEU A 280 -0.98 -6.75 -20.56
N PRO A 281 -1.25 -7.89 -21.21
CA PRO A 281 -2.55 -8.17 -21.77
C PRO A 281 -3.62 -8.30 -20.67
N ALA A 282 -4.83 -7.83 -20.97
CA ALA A 282 -5.93 -7.70 -19.99
C ALA A 282 -6.24 -9.01 -19.23
N TRP A 283 -6.10 -10.17 -19.88
CA TRP A 283 -6.37 -11.48 -19.27
C TRP A 283 -5.38 -11.88 -18.16
N MET A 284 -4.19 -11.28 -18.12
CA MET A 284 -3.18 -11.54 -17.09
C MET A 284 -2.98 -10.37 -16.12
N LEU A 285 -3.58 -9.22 -16.41
CA LEU A 285 -3.36 -7.96 -15.71
C LEU A 285 -3.69 -8.04 -14.22
N GLY A 286 -4.88 -8.55 -13.87
CA GLY A 286 -5.32 -8.63 -12.47
C GLY A 286 -4.40 -9.50 -11.60
N GLY A 287 -4.01 -10.68 -12.09
CA GLY A 287 -3.08 -11.56 -11.38
C GLY A 287 -1.66 -11.00 -11.29
N SER A 288 -1.22 -10.27 -12.32
CA SER A 288 0.10 -9.65 -12.35
C SER A 288 0.20 -8.46 -11.39
N ILE A 289 -0.81 -7.58 -11.36
CA ILE A 289 -0.87 -6.45 -10.42
C ILE A 289 -0.89 -6.96 -8.98
N GLY A 290 -1.69 -7.99 -8.69
CA GLY A 290 -1.73 -8.60 -7.35
C GLY A 290 -0.38 -9.16 -6.92
N PHE A 291 0.34 -9.84 -7.83
CA PHE A 291 1.68 -10.35 -7.54
C PHE A 291 2.71 -9.24 -7.36
N ILE A 292 2.71 -8.21 -8.21
CA ILE A 292 3.63 -7.06 -8.12
C ILE A 292 3.40 -6.32 -6.79
N ALA A 293 2.15 -6.04 -6.43
CA ALA A 293 1.80 -5.38 -5.17
C ALA A 293 2.23 -6.21 -3.95
N ALA A 294 1.93 -7.52 -3.96
CA ALA A 294 2.33 -8.43 -2.88
C ALA A 294 3.86 -8.55 -2.73
N THR A 295 4.59 -8.57 -3.84
CA THR A 295 6.07 -8.58 -3.83
C THR A 295 6.62 -7.26 -3.31
N GLY A 296 5.95 -6.14 -3.61
CA GLY A 296 6.26 -4.82 -3.06
C GLY A 296 6.25 -4.79 -1.54
N GLN A 297 5.20 -5.33 -0.92
CA GLN A 297 5.06 -5.35 0.55
C GLN A 297 6.11 -6.21 1.26
N ALA A 298 6.86 -7.05 0.54
CA ALA A 298 7.95 -7.83 1.12
C ALA A 298 9.29 -7.07 1.19
N GLY A 299 9.42 -5.96 0.48
CA GLY A 299 10.58 -5.06 0.54
C GLY A 299 10.51 -4.13 1.74
#